data_AF-A0A1I1DPW4-F1
#
_entry.id   AF-A0A1I1DPW4-F1
#
_cell.length_a   1.000
_cell.length_b   1.000
_cell.length_c   1.000
_cell.angle_alpha   90.00
_cell.angle_beta   90.00
_cell.angle_gamma   90.00
#
_symmetry.space_group_name_H-M   'P 1'
#
loop_
_entity.id
_entity.type
_entity.pdbx_description
1 polymer ?
#
loop_
_entity_poly.entity_id
_entity_poly.type
_entity_poly.pdbx_seq_one_letter_code
_entity_poly.pdbx_strand_id
1 'polypeptide(L)'
;MNDKQLLIEKYHLIHENNAWYSDRENSHKHLIFKDSFYEKNDVLGLLFRINKLCGAKVKYFRTNIDKFEPLKYDYKKGFVSVPLWDADFLKHRKSGYILDFRYLQTITVYEDFVALCEELEGC
;
A
#
# COMPACT_ATOMS: atom_id res chain seq x y z
N MET A 1 10.80 16.08 -6.23
CA MET A 1 10.31 15.43 -5.00
C MET A 1 10.51 13.93 -5.13
N ASN A 2 10.92 13.27 -4.05
CA ASN A 2 11.06 11.81 -3.99
C ASN A 2 9.66 11.18 -3.77
N ASP A 3 9.36 10.03 -4.38
CA ASP A 3 8.10 9.29 -4.19
C ASP A 3 7.75 9.05 -2.71
N LYS A 4 8.76 8.86 -1.85
CA LYS A 4 8.53 8.78 -0.40
C LYS A 4 7.94 10.08 0.17
N GLN A 5 8.41 11.24 -0.28
CA GLN A 5 7.89 12.54 0.16
C GLN A 5 6.47 12.77 -0.35
N LEU A 6 6.19 12.41 -1.62
CA LEU A 6 4.83 12.48 -2.18
C LEU A 6 3.85 11.60 -1.40
N LEU A 7 4.31 10.43 -0.94
CA LEU A 7 3.54 9.55 -0.07
C LEU A 7 3.25 10.21 1.31
N ILE A 8 4.25 10.83 1.95
CA ILE A 8 4.06 11.58 3.20
C ILE A 8 2.99 12.66 3.02
N GLU A 9 3.07 13.42 1.93
CA GLU A 9 2.12 14.49 1.60
C GLU A 9 0.71 13.94 1.35
N LYS A 10 0.57 12.88 0.54
CA LYS A 10 -0.73 12.22 0.26
C LYS A 10 -1.48 11.84 1.53
N TYR A 11 -0.75 11.29 2.50
CA TYR A 11 -1.32 10.81 3.76
C TYR A 11 -1.27 11.84 4.90
N HIS A 12 -0.78 13.07 4.64
CA HIS A 12 -0.63 14.15 5.62
C HIS A 12 0.10 13.69 6.89
N LEU A 13 1.21 12.97 6.73
CA LEU A 13 1.96 12.48 7.88
C LEU A 13 2.79 13.60 8.51
N ILE A 14 2.71 13.71 9.83
CA ILE A 14 3.43 14.70 10.64
C ILE A 14 4.68 14.03 11.22
N HIS A 15 5.83 14.67 11.06
CA HIS A 15 7.09 14.22 11.66
C HIS A 15 7.29 14.86 13.03
N GLU A 16 7.49 14.04 14.07
CA GLU A 16 7.72 14.47 15.45
C GLU A 16 8.55 13.40 16.19
N ASN A 17 9.53 13.79 17.01
CA ASN A 17 10.27 12.87 17.89
C ASN A 17 10.82 11.60 17.18
N ASN A 18 11.41 11.77 15.99
CA ASN A 18 11.94 10.69 15.13
C ASN A 18 10.89 9.66 14.67
N ALA A 19 9.64 10.10 14.53
CA ALA A 19 8.52 9.27 14.15
C ALA A 19 7.50 10.04 13.30
N TRP A 20 6.70 9.28 12.56
CA TRP A 20 5.69 9.78 11.63
C TRP A 20 4.30 9.39 12.12
N TYR A 21 3.42 10.37 12.22
CA TYR A 21 2.08 10.26 12.78
C TYR A 21 1.02 10.67 11.77
N SER A 22 -0.17 10.07 11.86
CA SER A 22 -1.37 10.55 11.17
C SER A 22 -2.22 11.40 12.13
N ASP A 23 -2.70 12.54 11.63
CA ASP A 23 -3.62 13.47 12.31
C ASP A 23 -5.01 13.50 11.63
N ARG A 24 -5.31 12.52 10.78
CA ARG A 24 -6.65 12.35 10.21
C ARG A 24 -7.56 11.64 11.21
N GLU A 25 -8.76 12.20 11.36
CA GLU A 25 -9.79 11.95 12.39
C GLU A 25 -9.52 12.71 13.70
N ASN A 26 -10.57 13.33 14.27
CA ASN A 26 -10.61 14.11 15.52
C ASN A 26 -10.22 13.27 16.78
N SER A 27 -9.15 12.49 16.69
CA SER A 27 -8.66 11.53 17.66
C SER A 27 -7.17 11.79 17.94
N HIS A 28 -6.60 11.08 18.92
CA HIS A 28 -5.19 11.22 19.27
C HIS A 28 -4.27 10.85 18.09
N LYS A 29 -3.13 11.55 18.00
CA LYS A 29 -2.07 11.27 17.02
C LYS A 29 -1.74 9.77 16.97
N HIS A 30 -1.86 9.16 15.79
CA HIS A 30 -1.56 7.72 15.60
C HIS A 30 -0.19 7.53 15.01
N LEU A 31 0.68 6.79 15.71
CA LEU A 31 2.01 6.42 15.21
C LEU A 31 1.88 5.48 14.00
N ILE A 32 2.44 5.87 12.86
CA ILE A 32 2.49 5.04 11.67
C ILE A 32 3.80 4.25 11.62
N PHE A 33 4.94 4.96 11.69
CA PHE A 33 6.28 4.35 11.73
C PHE A 33 7.35 5.31 12.30
N LYS A 34 8.51 4.77 12.67
CA LYS A 34 9.70 5.54 13.10
C LYS A 34 10.57 5.91 11.90
N ASP A 35 11.46 6.90 12.05
CA ASP A 35 12.41 7.29 11.00
C ASP A 35 13.27 6.14 10.51
N SER A 36 13.70 5.26 11.42
CA SER A 36 14.45 4.07 11.08
C SER A 36 13.71 3.12 10.13
N PHE A 37 12.37 3.15 10.13
CA PHE A 37 11.56 2.41 9.16
C PHE A 37 11.47 3.16 7.82
N TYR A 38 11.30 4.48 7.86
CA TYR A 38 11.27 5.35 6.69
C TYR A 38 12.55 5.26 5.85
N GLU A 39 13.69 5.28 6.52
CA GLU A 39 15.02 5.20 5.89
C GLU A 39 15.25 3.82 5.25
N LYS A 40 14.89 2.74 5.96
CA LYS A 40 15.17 1.36 5.52
C LYS A 40 14.22 0.80 4.47
N ASN A 41 13.01 1.34 4.34
CA ASN A 41 11.99 0.79 3.43
C ASN A 41 11.84 1.63 2.16
N ASP A 42 11.41 0.97 1.10
CA ASP A 42 11.00 1.58 -0.17
C ASP A 42 9.58 2.16 -0.09
N VAL A 43 9.13 2.78 -1.18
CA VAL A 43 7.78 3.34 -1.33
C VAL A 43 6.71 2.29 -1.07
N LEU A 44 6.89 1.07 -1.58
CA LEU A 44 5.96 -0.04 -1.37
C LEU A 44 5.82 -0.39 0.12
N GLY A 45 6.94 -0.54 0.83
CA GLY A 45 6.95 -0.85 2.25
C GLY A 45 6.28 0.24 3.09
N LEU A 46 6.48 1.51 2.74
CA LEU A 46 5.83 2.64 3.42
C LEU A 46 4.34 2.69 3.10
N LEU A 47 3.95 2.58 1.84
CA LEU A 47 2.55 2.56 1.39
C LEU A 47 1.78 1.46 2.10
N PHE A 48 2.34 0.25 2.17
CA PHE A 48 1.69 -0.89 2.80
C PHE A 48 1.65 -0.76 4.32
N ARG A 49 2.66 -0.15 4.94
CA ARG A 49 2.64 0.16 6.38
C ARG A 49 1.52 1.15 6.72
N ILE A 50 1.35 2.19 5.91
CA ILE A 50 0.27 3.17 6.05
C ILE A 50 -1.10 2.49 5.91
N ASN A 51 -1.25 1.61 4.92
CA ASN A 51 -2.47 0.82 4.69
C ASN A 51 -2.58 -0.43 5.61
N LYS A 52 -1.75 -0.52 6.66
CA LYS A 52 -1.79 -1.59 7.69
C LYS A 52 -1.69 -3.01 7.13
N LEU A 53 -0.99 -3.21 6.01
CA LEU A 53 -0.75 -4.53 5.42
C LEU A 53 0.40 -5.25 6.13
N CYS A 54 0.23 -6.56 6.35
CA CYS A 54 1.20 -7.39 7.06
C CYS A 54 2.45 -7.71 6.22
N GLY A 55 3.50 -8.19 6.88
CA GLY A 55 4.80 -8.48 6.24
C GLY A 55 4.73 -9.50 5.10
N ALA A 56 3.82 -10.49 5.17
CA ALA A 56 3.62 -11.47 4.10
C ALA A 56 3.19 -10.80 2.79
N LYS A 57 2.25 -9.84 2.87
CA LYS A 57 1.78 -9.06 1.72
C LYS A 57 2.90 -8.20 1.17
N VAL A 58 3.60 -7.45 2.04
CA VAL A 58 4.76 -6.62 1.62
C VAL A 58 5.78 -7.48 0.88
N LYS A 59 6.12 -8.66 1.39
CA LYS A 59 7.10 -9.56 0.76
C LYS A 59 6.63 -10.00 -0.63
N TYR A 60 5.40 -10.51 -0.76
CA TYR A 60 4.87 -10.98 -2.05
C TYR A 60 4.82 -9.86 -3.09
N PHE A 61 4.25 -8.71 -2.74
CA PHE A 61 4.13 -7.60 -3.70
C PHE A 61 5.50 -7.02 -4.04
N ARG A 62 6.47 -6.97 -3.12
CA ARG A 62 7.81 -6.48 -3.42
C ARG A 62 8.52 -7.34 -4.48
N THR A 63 8.26 -8.64 -4.53
CA THR A 63 8.87 -9.55 -5.51
C THR A 63 8.11 -9.64 -6.83
N ASN A 64 6.85 -9.20 -6.87
CA ASN A 64 5.96 -9.39 -8.01
C ASN A 64 5.33 -8.09 -8.53
N ILE A 65 5.78 -6.91 -8.07
CA ILE A 65 5.12 -5.63 -8.35
C ILE A 65 5.02 -5.32 -9.84
N ASP A 66 5.94 -5.84 -10.65
CA ASP A 66 5.97 -5.73 -12.11
C ASP A 66 4.74 -6.37 -12.78
N LYS A 67 4.17 -7.40 -12.15
CA LYS A 67 2.93 -8.05 -12.57
C LYS A 67 1.68 -7.23 -12.27
N PHE A 68 1.83 -6.10 -11.57
CA PHE A 68 0.72 -5.24 -11.19
C PHE A 68 0.80 -3.87 -11.85
N GLU A 69 -0.38 -3.30 -12.06
CA GLU A 69 -0.56 -1.90 -12.43
C GLU A 69 -1.14 -1.16 -11.22
N PRO A 70 -0.46 -0.12 -10.71
CA PRO A 70 -1.00 0.70 -9.63
C PRO A 70 -2.14 1.59 -10.14
N LEU A 71 -3.27 1.53 -9.45
CA LEU A 71 -4.50 2.22 -9.84
C LEU A 71 -5.06 3.07 -8.71
N LYS A 72 -5.84 4.08 -9.11
CA LYS A 72 -6.69 4.89 -8.25
C LYS A 72 -8.07 5.01 -8.86
N TYR A 73 -9.11 5.07 -8.03
CA TYR A 73 -10.48 5.24 -8.52
C TYR A 73 -10.85 6.73 -8.60
N ASP A 74 -11.36 7.14 -9.76
CA ASP A 74 -11.97 8.45 -10.01
C ASP A 74 -13.43 8.23 -10.42
N TYR A 75 -14.38 8.92 -9.80
CA TYR A 75 -15.80 8.68 -10.03
C TYR A 75 -16.29 9.02 -11.45
N LYS A 76 -15.53 9.81 -12.22
CA LYS A 76 -15.84 10.15 -13.62
C LYS A 76 -15.08 9.28 -14.60
N LYS A 77 -13.83 8.94 -14.30
CA LYS A 77 -12.92 8.22 -15.22
C LYS A 77 -12.83 6.72 -14.92
N GLY A 78 -13.39 6.26 -13.81
CA GLY A 78 -13.20 4.90 -13.32
C GLY A 78 -11.80 4.70 -12.75
N PHE A 79 -11.23 3.50 -12.94
CA PHE A 79 -9.86 3.22 -12.51
C PHE A 79 -8.85 3.85 -13.47
N VAL A 80 -7.94 4.65 -12.92
CA VAL A 80 -6.86 5.31 -13.65
C VAL A 80 -5.49 4.82 -13.18
N SER A 81 -4.56 4.67 -14.13
CA SER A 81 -3.17 4.31 -13.86
C SER A 81 -2.45 5.45 -13.16
N VAL A 82 -1.75 5.13 -12.08
CA VAL A 82 -1.03 6.10 -11.24
C VAL A 82 0.33 5.57 -10.83
N PRO A 83 1.26 6.45 -10.42
CA PRO A 83 2.47 6.02 -9.73
C PRO A 83 2.15 5.23 -8.45
N LEU A 84 3.06 4.33 -8.06
CA LEU A 84 2.86 3.45 -6.90
C LEU A 84 2.55 4.22 -5.61
N TRP A 85 3.18 5.38 -5.39
CA TRP A 85 2.95 6.20 -4.20
C TRP A 85 1.50 6.74 -4.11
N ASP A 86 0.80 6.91 -5.24
CA ASP A 86 -0.59 7.38 -5.29
C ASP A 86 -1.61 6.24 -5.46
N ALA A 87 -1.16 5.00 -5.54
CA ALA A 87 -2.06 3.86 -5.68
C ALA A 87 -2.93 3.65 -4.43
N ASP A 88 -4.17 3.24 -4.66
CA ASP A 88 -5.08 2.68 -3.65
C ASP A 88 -5.48 1.23 -4.01
N PHE A 89 -5.20 0.83 -5.25
CA PHE A 89 -5.48 -0.48 -5.80
C PHE A 89 -4.28 -1.00 -6.61
N LEU A 90 -4.18 -2.33 -6.72
CA LEU A 90 -3.25 -2.99 -7.62
C LEU A 90 -4.04 -3.91 -8.57
N LYS A 91 -3.96 -3.65 -9.86
CA LYS A 91 -4.53 -4.54 -10.87
C LYS A 91 -3.50 -5.56 -11.31
N HIS A 92 -3.79 -6.83 -11.12
CA HIS A 92 -2.97 -7.90 -11.66
C HIS A 92 -3.11 -7.93 -13.19
N ARG A 93 -1.98 -7.83 -13.91
CA ARG A 93 -1.99 -7.66 -15.37
C ARG A 93 -2.57 -8.86 -16.11
N LYS A 94 -2.30 -10.08 -15.62
CA LYS A 94 -2.70 -11.32 -16.30
C LYS A 94 -4.17 -11.66 -16.08
N SER A 95 -4.60 -11.71 -14.82
CA SER A 95 -5.99 -12.06 -14.46
C SER A 95 -6.97 -10.89 -14.59
N GLY A 96 -6.47 -9.65 -14.60
CA GLY A 96 -7.30 -8.45 -14.62
C GLY A 96 -7.93 -8.08 -13.27
N TYR A 97 -7.72 -8.89 -12.23
CA TYR A 97 -8.27 -8.63 -10.88
C TYR A 97 -7.71 -7.35 -10.27
N ILE A 98 -8.57 -6.59 -9.61
CA ILE A 98 -8.24 -5.33 -8.95
C ILE A 98 -8.29 -5.55 -7.44
N LEU A 99 -7.13 -5.44 -6.80
CA LEU A 99 -6.96 -5.63 -5.37
C LEU A 99 -6.99 -4.28 -4.66
N ASP A 100 -8.04 -4.03 -3.89
CA ASP A 100 -8.13 -2.88 -2.97
C ASP A 100 -7.24 -3.14 -1.73
N PHE A 101 -6.45 -2.14 -1.33
CA PHE A 101 -5.64 -2.27 -0.11
C PHE A 101 -6.47 -2.53 1.15
N ARG A 102 -7.70 -2.02 1.23
CA ARG A 102 -8.63 -2.28 2.34
C ARG A 102 -9.11 -3.73 2.33
N TYR A 103 -9.37 -4.30 1.14
CA TYR A 103 -9.69 -5.72 1.01
C TYR A 103 -8.49 -6.57 1.44
N LEU A 104 -7.29 -6.26 0.95
CA LEU A 104 -6.07 -6.94 1.38
C LEU A 104 -5.89 -6.87 2.90
N GLN A 105 -6.21 -5.74 3.53
CA GLN A 105 -6.15 -5.59 4.98
C GLN A 105 -7.09 -6.55 5.72
N THR A 106 -8.24 -6.91 5.14
CA THR A 106 -9.18 -7.87 5.76
C THR A 106 -8.70 -9.32 5.72
N ILE A 107 -7.72 -9.66 4.87
CA ILE A 107 -7.13 -11.00 4.80
C ILE A 107 -6.15 -11.17 5.96
N THR A 108 -6.64 -11.66 7.09
CA THR A 108 -5.85 -11.86 8.32
C THR A 108 -5.30 -13.29 8.44
N VAL A 109 -5.93 -14.26 7.77
CA VAL A 109 -5.50 -15.65 7.69
C VAL A 109 -4.42 -15.79 6.62
N TYR A 110 -3.34 -16.50 6.94
CA TYR A 110 -2.20 -16.63 6.02
C TYR A 110 -2.53 -17.50 4.81
N GLU A 111 -3.26 -18.59 5.04
CA GLU A 111 -3.68 -19.55 4.03
C GLU A 111 -4.58 -18.90 2.98
N ASP A 112 -5.51 -18.02 3.39
CA ASP A 112 -6.35 -17.24 2.48
C ASP A 112 -5.52 -16.32 1.58
N PHE A 113 -4.45 -15.73 2.14
CA PHE A 113 -3.53 -14.91 1.34
C PHE A 113 -2.72 -15.75 0.34
N VAL A 114 -2.29 -16.95 0.73
CA VAL A 114 -1.59 -17.88 -0.18
C VAL A 114 -2.51 -18.32 -1.31
N ALA A 115 -3.75 -18.70 -1.01
CA ALA A 115 -4.74 -19.08 -2.02
C ALA A 115 -4.99 -17.96 -3.04
N LEU A 116 -5.10 -16.71 -2.57
CA LEU A 116 -5.17 -15.54 -3.46
C LEU A 116 -3.93 -15.43 -4.36
N CYS A 117 -2.72 -15.62 -3.81
CA CYS A 117 -1.50 -15.58 -4.61
C CYS A 117 -1.49 -16.69 -5.68
N GLU A 118 -1.87 -17.91 -5.31
CA GLU A 118 -1.95 -19.04 -6.24
C GLU A 118 -2.96 -18.79 -7.37
N GLU A 119 -4.11 -18.20 -7.05
CA GLU A 119 -5.11 -17.82 -8.06
C GLU A 119 -4.57 -16.78 -9.05
N LEU A 120 -3.84 -15.77 -8.54
CA LEU A 120 -3.23 -14.74 -9.39
C LEU A 120 -2.16 -15.35 -10.32
N GLU A 121 -1.29 -16.22 -9.81
CA GLU A 121 -0.19 -16.81 -10.56
C GLU A 121 -0.61 -17.95 -11.50
N GLY A 122 -1.74 -18.61 -11.21
CA GLY A 122 -2.27 -19.73 -12.00
C GLY A 122 -3.08 -19.31 -13.23
N CYS A 123 -3.47 -18.03 -13.35
CA CYS A 123 -4.04 -17.45 -14.56
C CYS A 123 -3.04 -17.45 -15.71
#